data_AF-A0A7S1ZG61-F1
#
_entry.id   AF-A0A7S1ZG61-F1
#
_cell.length_a   1.000
_cell.length_b   1.000
_cell.length_c   1.000
_cell.angle_alpha   90.00
_cell.angle_beta   90.00
_cell.angle_gamma   90.00
#
_symmetry.space_group_name_H-M   'P 1'
#
loop_
_entity.id
_entity.type
_entity.pdbx_description
1 polymer ?
#
loop_
_entity_poly.entity_id
_entity_poly.type
_entity_poly.pdbx_seq_one_letter_code
_entity_poly.pdbx_strand_id
1 'polypeptide(L)'
;DKDKDKDKDKDKDKDDAPPLRVTSIFFQEFEGLSNPTPDHPVQHAYGNTYIEERLGDCTFRISPGAFFQVTTEGAEALYDEVADRVRDAAGGDRDRMKETLLLDVCCGTGTIGLYCMKKGVAGRVVGVDVAEPAIRDAAVNAGANGFEDEGVARFVASRAEHALSAELKRIDRKVPVVAVVDPAREGLNSAVIRTLRSHEKIRTVVYVSCNPTGSFVGDAGLLCGPPTKRYGGAPF
;
A
#
# COMPACT_ATOMS: atom_id res chain seq x y z
N ASP A 1 -52.95 -41.03 -20.36
CA ASP A 1 -51.64 -41.57 -19.93
C ASP A 1 -50.49 -40.89 -20.68
N LYS A 2 -50.39 -39.56 -20.53
CA LYS A 2 -49.35 -38.71 -21.13
C LYS A 2 -49.19 -37.50 -20.24
N ASP A 3 -48.39 -37.60 -19.18
CA ASP A 3 -47.92 -36.42 -18.41
C ASP A 3 -46.86 -36.77 -17.34
N LYS A 4 -45.80 -37.50 -17.71
CA LYS A 4 -44.65 -37.72 -16.80
C LYS A 4 -43.32 -37.86 -17.54
N ASP A 5 -42.91 -36.86 -18.32
CA ASP A 5 -41.53 -36.86 -18.86
C ASP A 5 -41.00 -35.46 -19.24
N LYS A 6 -41.08 -34.49 -18.32
CA LYS A 6 -40.55 -33.14 -18.56
C LYS A 6 -39.74 -32.53 -17.40
N ASP A 7 -39.18 -33.34 -16.52
CA ASP A 7 -38.45 -32.83 -15.34
C ASP A 7 -37.10 -33.54 -15.10
N LYS A 8 -36.31 -33.75 -16.16
CA LYS A 8 -34.97 -34.36 -16.06
C LYS A 8 -33.83 -33.62 -16.77
N ASP A 9 -34.03 -32.38 -17.20
CA ASP A 9 -33.03 -31.64 -17.99
C ASP A 9 -32.75 -30.23 -17.42
N LYS A 10 -32.60 -30.10 -16.10
CA LYS A 10 -32.23 -28.83 -15.45
C LYS A 10 -30.93 -28.86 -14.63
N ASP A 11 -30.12 -29.91 -14.76
CA ASP A 11 -28.91 -30.08 -13.92
C ASP A 11 -27.62 -30.32 -14.71
N LYS A 12 -27.54 -29.89 -15.98
CA LYS A 12 -26.36 -30.11 -16.84
C LYS A 12 -25.42 -28.92 -17.06
N ASP A 13 -25.75 -27.72 -16.59
CA ASP A 13 -24.97 -26.51 -16.88
C ASP A 13 -24.21 -25.95 -15.67
N LYS A 14 -23.51 -26.81 -14.90
CA LYS A 14 -22.65 -26.36 -13.77
C LYS A 14 -21.16 -26.65 -13.91
N ASP A 15 -20.73 -27.33 -14.96
CA ASP A 15 -19.33 -27.81 -15.10
C ASP A 15 -18.48 -27.02 -16.11
N ASP A 16 -18.99 -25.92 -16.69
CA ASP A 16 -18.25 -25.10 -17.68
C ASP A 16 -17.27 -24.07 -17.07
N ALA A 17 -16.97 -24.17 -15.77
CA ALA A 17 -15.90 -23.36 -15.19
C ALA A 17 -14.55 -23.80 -15.80
N PRO A 18 -13.74 -22.88 -16.37
CA PRO A 18 -12.46 -23.25 -16.93
C PRO A 18 -11.61 -23.95 -15.86
N PRO A 19 -10.82 -24.97 -16.24
CA PRO A 19 -10.04 -25.74 -15.27
C PRO A 19 -9.12 -24.79 -14.50
N LEU A 20 -9.09 -24.93 -13.18
CA LEU A 20 -8.20 -24.16 -12.32
C LEU A 20 -6.75 -24.38 -12.77
N ARG A 21 -6.14 -23.32 -13.31
CA ARG A 21 -4.75 -23.35 -13.74
C ARG A 21 -3.86 -22.98 -12.58
N VAL A 22 -3.22 -23.97 -11.97
CA VAL A 22 -2.21 -23.75 -10.92
C VAL A 22 -0.96 -23.13 -11.53
N THR A 23 -0.63 -21.90 -11.13
CA THR A 23 0.55 -21.15 -11.60
C THR A 23 1.73 -21.24 -10.65
N SER A 24 1.47 -21.44 -9.36
CA SER A 24 2.51 -21.64 -8.34
C SER A 24 1.97 -22.41 -7.13
N ILE A 25 2.87 -23.11 -6.43
CA ILE A 25 2.61 -23.79 -5.16
C ILE A 25 3.70 -23.40 -4.17
N PHE A 26 3.25 -22.88 -3.03
CA PHE A 26 4.07 -22.60 -1.86
C PHE A 26 3.55 -23.42 -0.67
N PHE A 27 4.47 -23.83 0.19
CA PHE A 27 4.18 -24.66 1.34
C PHE A 27 4.93 -24.14 2.56
N GLN A 28 4.26 -24.19 3.70
CA GLN A 28 4.80 -23.71 4.97
C GLN A 28 4.54 -24.79 6.03
N GLU A 29 5.62 -25.32 6.60
CA GLU A 29 5.56 -26.22 7.77
C GLU A 29 5.57 -25.36 9.03
N PHE A 30 4.62 -25.57 9.92
CA PHE A 30 4.58 -24.89 11.21
C PHE A 30 4.07 -25.84 12.29
N GLU A 31 4.83 -25.95 13.39
CA GLU A 31 4.52 -26.86 14.50
C GLU A 31 3.83 -26.16 15.70
N GLY A 32 3.49 -24.88 15.58
CA GLY A 32 2.87 -24.12 16.68
C GLY A 32 1.35 -24.25 16.76
N LEU A 33 0.79 -23.72 17.86
CA LEU A 33 -0.65 -23.77 18.17
C LEU A 33 -1.50 -22.73 17.40
N SER A 34 -0.87 -21.76 16.74
CA SER A 34 -1.53 -20.65 16.02
C SER A 34 -1.05 -20.57 14.58
N ASN A 35 -1.41 -19.51 13.85
CA ASN A 35 -0.79 -19.26 12.55
C ASN A 35 0.71 -18.93 12.74
N PRO A 36 1.58 -19.34 11.78
CA PRO A 36 2.95 -18.87 11.73
C PRO A 36 2.99 -17.35 11.59
N THR A 37 4.09 -16.75 12.03
CA THR A 37 4.34 -15.34 11.81
C THR A 37 4.53 -15.05 10.31
N PRO A 38 4.26 -13.82 9.83
CA PRO A 38 4.41 -13.49 8.40
C PRO A 38 5.82 -13.71 7.83
N ASP A 39 6.84 -13.73 8.69
CA ASP A 39 8.25 -13.97 8.37
C ASP A 39 8.65 -15.45 8.47
N HIS A 40 7.75 -16.34 8.88
CA HIS A 40 8.05 -17.77 8.94
C HIS A 40 8.37 -18.30 7.54
N PRO A 41 9.43 -19.12 7.37
CA PRO A 41 9.86 -19.61 6.07
C PRO A 41 8.73 -20.26 5.26
N VAL A 42 8.72 -19.97 3.96
CA VAL A 42 7.83 -20.58 2.97
C VAL A 42 8.71 -21.25 1.92
N GLN A 43 8.41 -22.51 1.61
CA GLN A 43 9.07 -23.29 0.56
C GLN A 43 8.30 -23.17 -0.75
N HIS A 44 8.99 -22.75 -1.80
CA HIS A 44 8.48 -22.81 -3.16
C HIS A 44 8.57 -24.26 -3.66
N ALA A 45 7.42 -24.86 -3.99
CA ALA A 45 7.33 -26.26 -4.42
C ALA A 45 7.20 -26.39 -5.95
N TYR A 46 6.54 -25.43 -6.61
CA TYR A 46 6.27 -25.51 -8.05
C TYR A 46 5.90 -24.14 -8.64
N GLY A 47 6.27 -23.90 -9.90
CA GLY A 47 5.76 -22.78 -10.70
C GLY A 47 6.55 -21.48 -10.52
N ASN A 48 5.84 -20.36 -10.50
CA ASN A 48 6.43 -19.02 -10.39
C ASN A 48 6.75 -18.67 -8.93
N THR A 49 7.89 -18.01 -8.68
CA THR A 49 8.28 -17.56 -7.33
C THR A 49 7.55 -16.32 -6.83
N TYR A 50 6.73 -15.70 -7.68
CA TYR A 50 5.86 -14.56 -7.41
C TYR A 50 4.68 -14.58 -8.39
N ILE A 51 3.65 -13.79 -8.11
CA ILE A 51 2.62 -13.45 -9.10
C ILE A 51 2.82 -12.02 -9.59
N GLU A 52 2.29 -11.73 -10.78
CA GLU A 52 2.25 -10.37 -11.32
C GLU A 52 0.80 -9.97 -11.51
N GLU A 53 0.45 -8.80 -11.00
CA GLU A 53 -0.89 -8.24 -11.10
C GLU A 53 -0.85 -6.85 -11.72
N ARG A 54 -1.94 -6.47 -12.36
CA ARG A 54 -2.11 -5.12 -12.93
C ARG A 54 -3.12 -4.33 -12.11
N LEU A 55 -2.77 -3.07 -11.85
CA LEU A 55 -3.68 -2.07 -11.28
C LEU A 55 -3.55 -0.81 -12.15
N GLY A 56 -4.57 -0.54 -12.96
CA GLY A 56 -4.54 0.44 -14.03
C GLY A 56 -3.37 0.21 -14.99
N ASP A 57 -2.55 1.24 -15.13
CA ASP A 57 -1.34 1.22 -15.97
C ASP A 57 -0.09 0.72 -15.23
N CYS A 58 -0.24 0.28 -13.97
CA CYS A 58 0.85 -0.26 -13.18
C CYS A 58 0.88 -1.79 -13.23
N THR A 59 2.09 -2.34 -13.19
CA THR A 59 2.35 -3.77 -13.03
C THR A 59 3.08 -4.01 -11.71
N PHE A 60 2.61 -4.97 -10.92
CA PHE A 60 3.15 -5.27 -9.60
C PHE A 60 3.50 -6.75 -9.47
N ARG A 61 4.76 -7.02 -9.17
CA ARG A 61 5.23 -8.26 -8.58
C ARG A 61 4.76 -8.36 -7.14
N ILE A 62 4.27 -9.54 -6.78
CA ILE A 62 3.79 -9.89 -5.44
C ILE A 62 4.43 -11.23 -5.05
N SER A 63 5.35 -11.17 -4.10
CA SER A 63 5.97 -12.35 -3.48
C SER A 63 5.02 -13.02 -2.48
N PRO A 64 5.26 -14.30 -2.14
CA PRO A 64 4.51 -14.99 -1.09
C PRO A 64 4.52 -14.22 0.23
N GLY A 65 3.34 -14.13 0.87
CA GLY A 65 3.17 -13.43 2.14
C GLY A 65 3.13 -11.90 2.03
N ALA A 66 3.37 -11.32 0.85
CA ALA A 66 3.14 -9.89 0.63
C ALA A 66 1.63 -9.59 0.60
N PHE A 67 1.24 -8.47 1.21
CA PHE A 67 -0.13 -7.99 1.10
C PHE A 67 -0.38 -7.38 -0.28
N PHE A 68 -1.54 -7.65 -0.85
CA PHE A 68 -2.05 -7.01 -2.05
C PHE A 68 -3.58 -6.89 -1.94
N GLN A 69 -4.15 -5.88 -2.59
CA GLN A 69 -5.59 -5.68 -2.55
C GLN A 69 -6.31 -6.84 -3.26
N VAL A 70 -7.28 -7.44 -2.58
CA VAL A 70 -7.99 -8.63 -3.06
C VAL A 70 -8.97 -8.34 -4.20
N THR A 71 -9.39 -7.08 -4.34
CA THR A 71 -10.35 -6.63 -5.35
C THR A 71 -9.71 -5.53 -6.18
N THR A 72 -9.31 -5.86 -7.41
CA THR A 72 -8.63 -4.94 -8.35
C THR A 72 -9.43 -3.66 -8.57
N GLU A 73 -10.70 -3.75 -8.96
CA GLU A 73 -11.54 -2.57 -9.24
C GLU A 73 -11.72 -1.66 -7.99
N GLY A 74 -11.84 -2.27 -6.81
CA GLY A 74 -11.95 -1.54 -5.55
C GLY A 74 -10.65 -0.84 -5.17
N ALA A 75 -9.51 -1.49 -5.43
CA ALA A 75 -8.19 -0.91 -5.23
C ALA A 75 -7.94 0.27 -6.17
N GLU A 76 -8.29 0.15 -7.44
CA GLU A 76 -8.17 1.22 -8.42
C GLU A 76 -9.00 2.44 -8.02
N ALA A 77 -10.27 2.24 -7.63
CA ALA A 77 -11.12 3.32 -7.15
C ALA A 77 -10.56 4.01 -5.89
N LEU A 78 -10.06 3.23 -4.93
CA LEU A 78 -9.40 3.76 -3.73
C LEU A 78 -8.13 4.55 -4.09
N TYR A 79 -7.30 4.02 -4.99
CA TYR A 79 -6.03 4.64 -5.32
C TYR A 79 -6.20 5.88 -6.20
N ASP A 80 -7.24 5.93 -7.02
CA ASP A 80 -7.66 7.14 -7.73
C ASP A 80 -8.08 8.24 -6.74
N GLU A 81 -8.86 7.89 -5.71
CA GLU A 81 -9.23 8.84 -4.65
C GLU A 81 -7.99 9.35 -3.90
N VAL A 82 -7.05 8.47 -3.55
CA VAL A 82 -5.77 8.87 -2.93
C VAL A 82 -5.00 9.83 -3.85
N ALA A 83 -4.88 9.50 -5.14
CA ALA A 83 -4.18 10.33 -6.11
C ALA A 83 -4.83 11.72 -6.25
N ASP A 84 -6.16 11.79 -6.19
CA ASP A 84 -6.90 13.05 -6.22
C ASP A 84 -6.59 13.91 -4.98
N ARG A 85 -6.56 13.32 -3.77
CA ARG A 85 -6.17 14.07 -2.55
C ARG A 85 -4.71 14.54 -2.57
N VAL A 86 -3.80 13.77 -3.17
CA VAL A 86 -2.42 14.19 -3.40
C VAL A 86 -2.37 15.36 -4.39
N ARG A 87 -3.16 15.30 -5.46
CA ARG A 87 -3.29 16.38 -6.46
C ARG A 87 -3.77 17.69 -5.83
N ASP A 88 -4.78 17.60 -4.96
CA ASP A 88 -5.34 18.75 -4.26
C ASP A 88 -4.31 19.41 -3.32
N ALA A 89 -3.47 18.62 -2.66
CA ALA A 89 -2.37 19.13 -1.83
C ALA A 89 -1.32 19.93 -2.65
N ALA A 90 -1.12 19.56 -3.91
CA ALA A 90 -0.32 20.31 -4.88
C ALA A 90 -1.08 21.50 -5.51
N GLY A 91 -2.36 21.71 -5.17
CA GLY A 91 -3.20 22.79 -5.68
C GLY A 91 -3.55 22.65 -7.17
N GLY A 92 -3.50 21.43 -7.72
CA GLY A 92 -3.74 21.21 -9.15
C GLY A 92 -2.62 21.68 -10.08
N ASP A 93 -1.54 22.25 -9.55
CA ASP A 93 -0.40 22.73 -10.34
C ASP A 93 0.55 21.59 -10.72
N ARG A 94 0.82 21.44 -12.03
CA ARG A 94 1.61 20.33 -12.56
C ARG A 94 3.09 20.38 -12.14
N ASP A 95 3.67 21.57 -12.05
CA ASP A 95 5.07 21.70 -11.68
C ASP A 95 5.26 21.38 -10.19
N ARG A 96 4.31 21.83 -9.35
CA ARG A 96 4.26 21.42 -7.94
C ARG A 96 4.06 19.92 -7.76
N MET A 97 3.22 19.25 -8.56
CA MET A 97 3.08 17.78 -8.50
C MET A 97 4.40 17.08 -8.80
N LYS A 98 5.13 17.51 -9.84
CA LYS A 98 6.45 16.95 -10.20
C LYS A 98 7.50 17.19 -9.11
N GLU A 99 7.42 18.29 -8.38
CA GLU A 99 8.32 18.55 -7.26
C GLU A 99 7.94 17.79 -5.97
N THR A 100 6.68 17.37 -5.86
CA THR A 100 6.11 16.74 -4.67
C THR A 100 6.74 15.38 -4.42
N LEU A 101 7.20 15.20 -3.18
CA LEU A 101 7.61 13.91 -2.65
C LEU A 101 6.45 13.28 -1.89
N LEU A 102 6.10 12.07 -2.28
CA LEU A 102 5.14 11.25 -1.58
C LEU A 102 5.85 10.40 -0.52
N LEU A 103 5.47 10.57 0.74
CA LEU A 103 5.93 9.73 1.83
C LEU A 103 4.89 8.64 2.09
N ASP A 104 5.14 7.44 1.60
CA ASP A 104 4.22 6.30 1.65
C ASP A 104 4.57 5.41 2.86
N VAL A 105 3.75 5.46 3.91
CA VAL A 105 4.00 4.78 5.19
C VAL A 105 3.11 3.54 5.31
N CYS A 106 3.74 2.41 5.65
CA CYS A 106 3.14 1.08 5.52
C CYS A 106 2.89 0.74 4.04
N CYS A 107 3.89 1.01 3.19
CA CYS A 107 3.74 0.98 1.74
C CYS A 107 3.62 -0.44 1.14
N GLY A 108 3.88 -1.50 1.91
CA GLY A 108 3.92 -2.87 1.41
C GLY A 108 4.82 -3.00 0.17
N THR A 109 4.25 -3.50 -0.92
CA THR A 109 4.93 -3.66 -2.23
C THR A 109 4.95 -2.38 -3.08
N GLY A 110 4.70 -1.23 -2.46
CA GLY A 110 4.78 0.10 -3.06
C GLY A 110 3.57 0.48 -3.93
N THR A 111 2.44 -0.21 -3.78
CA THR A 111 1.32 -0.09 -4.72
C THR A 111 0.74 1.32 -4.78
N ILE A 112 0.42 1.92 -3.64
CA ILE A 112 -0.19 3.25 -3.58
C ILE A 112 0.77 4.31 -4.12
N GLY A 113 2.00 4.33 -3.61
CA GLY A 113 2.98 5.33 -4.01
C GLY A 113 3.34 5.26 -5.50
N LEU A 114 3.58 4.06 -6.03
CA LEU A 114 3.88 3.89 -7.46
C LEU A 114 2.67 4.19 -8.34
N TYR A 115 1.46 3.88 -7.89
CA TYR A 115 0.23 4.24 -8.60
C TYR A 115 0.07 5.78 -8.69
N CYS A 116 0.31 6.50 -7.59
CA CYS A 116 0.29 7.97 -7.57
C CYS A 116 1.36 8.57 -8.51
N MET A 117 2.57 8.00 -8.52
CA MET A 117 3.64 8.39 -9.44
C MET A 117 3.22 8.18 -10.91
N LYS A 118 2.58 7.04 -11.23
CA LYS A 118 2.07 6.74 -12.58
C LYS A 118 0.97 7.70 -13.02
N LYS A 119 0.10 8.14 -12.10
CA LYS A 119 -0.90 9.19 -12.33
C LYS A 119 -0.31 10.60 -12.44
N GLY A 120 1.00 10.76 -12.19
CA GLY A 120 1.70 12.05 -12.32
C GLY A 120 1.38 13.07 -11.24
N VAL A 121 0.86 12.63 -10.08
CA VAL A 121 0.53 13.52 -8.95
C VAL A 121 1.68 13.69 -7.96
N ALA A 122 2.75 12.91 -8.12
CA ALA A 122 4.01 13.03 -7.39
C ALA A 122 5.17 12.76 -8.36
N GLY A 123 6.32 13.40 -8.12
CA GLY A 123 7.54 13.16 -8.90
C GLY A 123 8.59 12.30 -8.19
N ARG A 124 8.44 12.07 -6.88
CA ARG A 124 9.26 11.14 -6.10
C ARG A 124 8.43 10.41 -5.05
N VAL A 125 8.86 9.21 -4.68
CA VAL A 125 8.29 8.44 -3.58
C VAL A 125 9.36 7.93 -2.62
N VAL A 126 9.09 8.05 -1.32
CA VAL A 126 9.81 7.35 -0.25
C VAL A 126 8.82 6.46 0.47
N GLY A 127 8.93 5.16 0.25
CA GLY A 127 8.12 4.13 0.90
C GLY A 127 8.82 3.54 2.13
N VAL A 128 8.08 3.33 3.22
CA VAL A 128 8.57 2.67 4.42
C VAL A 128 7.62 1.56 4.83
N ASP A 129 8.15 0.35 4.98
CA ASP A 129 7.41 -0.80 5.48
C ASP A 129 8.33 -1.70 6.32
N VAL A 130 7.75 -2.47 7.23
CA VAL A 130 8.50 -3.43 8.07
C VAL A 130 8.81 -4.73 7.32
N ALA A 131 7.98 -5.10 6.34
CA ALA A 131 8.10 -6.35 5.60
C ALA A 131 9.21 -6.24 4.52
N GLU A 132 10.41 -6.71 4.86
CA GLU A 132 11.55 -6.69 3.94
C GLU A 132 11.27 -7.37 2.59
N PRO A 133 10.57 -8.53 2.51
CA PRO A 133 10.19 -9.10 1.21
C PRO A 133 9.33 -8.16 0.36
N ALA A 134 8.36 -7.48 0.99
CA ALA A 134 7.49 -6.54 0.29
C ALA A 134 8.27 -5.32 -0.22
N ILE A 135 9.26 -4.84 0.55
CA ILE A 135 10.13 -3.74 0.14
C ILE A 135 11.03 -4.13 -1.04
N ARG A 136 11.50 -5.38 -1.10
CA ARG A 136 12.23 -5.89 -2.28
C ARG A 136 11.32 -5.92 -3.51
N ASP A 137 10.07 -6.34 -3.36
CA ASP A 137 9.09 -6.25 -4.44
C ASP A 137 8.82 -4.81 -4.84
N ALA A 138 8.70 -3.88 -3.88
CA ALA A 138 8.48 -2.46 -4.15
C ALA A 138 9.59 -1.85 -5.02
N ALA A 139 10.86 -2.19 -4.74
CA ALA A 139 11.99 -1.75 -5.55
C ALA A 139 11.94 -2.31 -6.98
N VAL A 140 11.57 -3.60 -7.13
CA VAL A 140 11.36 -4.20 -8.46
C VAL A 140 10.19 -3.53 -9.18
N ASN A 141 9.09 -3.28 -8.46
CA ASN A 141 7.87 -2.67 -8.99
C ASN A 141 8.14 -1.25 -9.47
N ALA A 142 9.01 -0.49 -8.80
CA ALA A 142 9.43 0.81 -9.32
C ALA A 142 10.05 0.69 -10.71
N GLY A 143 11.00 -0.23 -10.91
CA GLY A 143 11.60 -0.46 -12.22
C GLY A 143 10.59 -0.93 -13.26
N ALA A 144 9.74 -1.90 -12.92
CA ALA A 144 8.68 -2.40 -13.81
C ALA A 144 7.70 -1.31 -14.27
N ASN A 145 7.57 -0.22 -13.50
CA ASN A 145 6.69 0.90 -13.81
C ASN A 145 7.41 2.13 -14.41
N GLY A 146 8.73 2.05 -14.61
CA GLY A 146 9.54 3.11 -15.23
C GLY A 146 10.11 4.14 -14.25
N PHE A 147 10.30 3.76 -12.98
CA PHE A 147 10.80 4.64 -11.90
C PHE A 147 12.13 4.14 -11.32
N GLU A 148 13.01 3.61 -12.18
CA GLU A 148 14.33 3.06 -11.84
C GLU A 148 15.43 4.12 -11.63
N ASP A 149 15.18 5.35 -12.09
CA ASP A 149 16.10 6.46 -11.93
C ASP A 149 16.44 6.71 -10.45
N GLU A 150 17.72 6.91 -10.18
CA GLU A 150 18.22 7.09 -8.82
C GLU A 150 17.55 8.30 -8.14
N GLY A 151 16.96 8.06 -6.96
CA GLY A 151 16.29 9.10 -6.18
C GLY A 151 14.84 9.39 -6.58
N VAL A 152 14.30 8.70 -7.59
CA VAL A 152 12.87 8.80 -7.96
C VAL A 152 12.00 7.97 -7.04
N ALA A 153 12.33 6.69 -6.83
CA ALA A 153 11.66 5.80 -5.90
C ALA A 153 12.65 5.20 -4.91
N ARG A 154 12.35 5.29 -3.62
CA ARG A 154 13.16 4.73 -2.53
C ARG A 154 12.28 3.97 -1.57
N PHE A 155 12.64 2.73 -1.26
CA PHE A 155 11.90 1.89 -0.31
C PHE A 155 12.82 1.45 0.83
N VAL A 156 12.32 1.56 2.05
CA VAL A 156 13.10 1.30 3.27
C VAL A 156 12.41 0.24 4.11
N ALA A 157 13.08 -0.90 4.29
CA ALA A 157 12.67 -1.98 5.18
C ALA A 157 13.00 -1.61 6.63
N SER A 158 12.02 -1.05 7.33
CA SER A 158 12.16 -0.63 8.73
C SER A 158 10.79 -0.39 9.34
N ARG A 159 10.71 -0.50 10.67
CA ARG A 159 9.61 0.09 11.43
C ARG A 159 9.53 1.58 11.13
N ALA A 160 8.33 2.08 10.86
CA ALA A 160 8.09 3.47 10.47
C ALA A 160 8.61 4.46 11.54
N GLU A 161 8.41 4.16 12.83
CA GLU A 161 8.89 4.99 13.93
C GLU A 161 10.42 5.18 13.98
N HIS A 162 11.19 4.29 13.35
CA HIS A 162 12.66 4.37 13.31
C HIS A 162 13.15 5.07 12.04
N ALA A 163 12.51 4.81 10.89
CA ALA A 163 12.98 5.31 9.60
C ALA A 163 12.50 6.73 9.27
N LEU A 164 11.27 7.08 9.61
CA LEU A 164 10.66 8.34 9.15
C LEU A 164 11.48 9.57 9.52
N SER A 165 11.98 9.64 10.75
CA SER A 165 12.82 10.77 11.20
C SER A 165 14.14 10.88 10.41
N ALA A 166 14.72 9.76 9.98
CA ALA A 166 15.95 9.77 9.20
C ALA A 166 15.68 10.12 7.73
N GLU A 167 14.63 9.55 7.14
CA GLU A 167 14.24 9.85 5.75
C GLU A 167 13.81 11.31 5.60
N LEU A 168 13.01 11.84 6.51
CA LEU A 168 12.58 13.24 6.48
C LEU A 168 13.76 14.24 6.57
N LYS A 169 14.81 13.91 7.34
CA LYS A 169 16.04 14.74 7.41
C LYS A 169 16.83 14.76 6.10
N ARG A 170 16.67 13.77 5.23
CA ARG A 170 17.32 13.70 3.92
C ARG A 170 16.61 14.53 2.86
N ILE A 171 15.34 14.87 3.10
CA ILE A 171 14.53 15.65 2.16
C ILE A 171 14.96 17.12 2.24
N ASP A 172 15.27 17.72 1.08
CA ASP A 172 15.56 19.15 0.99
C ASP A 172 14.34 19.95 1.51
N ARG A 173 14.61 20.96 2.35
CA ARG A 173 13.58 21.80 2.99
C ARG A 173 12.68 22.54 1.99
N LYS A 174 13.06 22.63 0.72
CA LYS A 174 12.26 23.24 -0.35
C LYS A 174 11.25 22.28 -0.96
N VAL A 175 11.41 20.97 -0.78
CA VAL A 175 10.55 19.96 -1.38
C VAL A 175 9.21 19.87 -0.63
N PRO A 176 8.06 20.02 -1.32
CA PRO A 176 6.77 19.77 -0.71
C PRO A 176 6.58 18.27 -0.45
N VAL A 177 6.02 17.92 0.71
CA VAL A 177 5.81 16.53 1.11
C VAL A 177 4.33 16.29 1.39
N VAL A 178 3.78 15.24 0.77
CA VAL A 178 2.46 14.70 1.09
C VAL A 178 2.68 13.32 1.67
N ALA A 179 2.14 13.06 2.85
CA ALA A 179 2.20 11.73 3.45
C ALA A 179 0.96 10.94 3.08
N VAL A 180 1.14 9.68 2.70
CA VAL A 180 0.07 8.69 2.59
C VAL A 180 0.35 7.62 3.64
N VAL A 181 -0.68 7.26 4.40
CA VAL A 181 -0.58 6.24 5.45
C VAL A 181 -1.66 5.19 5.23
N ASP A 182 -1.28 3.93 5.10
CA ASP A 182 -2.20 2.78 4.98
C ASP A 182 -1.87 1.71 6.04
N PRO A 183 -2.14 2.01 7.33
CA PRO A 183 -1.78 1.09 8.40
C PRO A 183 -2.72 -0.12 8.47
N ALA A 184 -2.24 -1.17 9.13
CA ALA A 184 -3.06 -2.29 9.54
C ALA A 184 -4.22 -1.85 10.47
N ARG A 185 -5.13 -2.79 10.80
CA ARG A 185 -6.35 -2.51 11.59
C ARG A 185 -6.10 -1.85 12.95
N GLU A 186 -4.90 -2.01 13.51
CA GLU A 186 -4.45 -1.41 14.77
C GLU A 186 -4.24 0.11 14.69
N GLY A 187 -4.07 0.66 13.48
CA GLY A 187 -3.76 2.07 13.26
C GLY A 187 -2.28 2.40 13.35
N LEU A 188 -1.97 3.68 13.48
CA LEU A 188 -0.61 4.19 13.51
C LEU A 188 0.02 4.09 14.90
N ASN A 189 1.31 3.77 14.92
CA ASN A 189 2.10 3.95 16.12
C ASN A 189 2.15 5.44 16.51
N SER A 190 1.94 5.75 17.79
CA SER A 190 2.00 7.13 18.30
C SER A 190 3.31 7.88 17.97
N ALA A 191 4.42 7.17 17.80
CA ALA A 191 5.70 7.76 17.37
C ALA A 191 5.68 8.19 15.89
N VAL A 192 4.97 7.46 15.03
CA VAL A 192 4.73 7.84 13.63
C VAL A 192 3.91 9.12 13.59
N ILE A 193 2.80 9.19 14.32
CA ILE A 193 1.95 10.40 14.40
C ILE A 193 2.75 11.62 14.87
N ARG A 194 3.59 11.46 15.91
CA ARG A 194 4.47 12.54 16.37
C ARG A 194 5.45 12.97 15.28
N THR A 195 6.04 12.02 14.57
CA THR A 195 7.00 12.31 13.51
C THR A 195 6.33 13.07 12.37
N LEU A 196 5.15 12.63 11.92
CA LEU A 196 4.37 13.31 10.90
C LEU A 196 4.02 14.75 11.30
N ARG A 197 3.46 14.93 12.49
CA ARG A 197 3.06 16.27 12.99
C ARG A 197 4.23 17.23 13.21
N SER A 198 5.37 16.71 13.65
CA SER A 198 6.56 17.55 13.94
C SER A 198 7.28 18.03 12.67
N HIS A 199 6.93 17.52 11.50
CA HIS A 199 7.58 17.88 10.26
C HIS A 199 6.81 18.97 9.50
N GLU A 200 7.30 20.21 9.56
CA GLU A 200 6.64 21.42 9.02
C GLU A 200 6.26 21.38 7.52
N LYS A 201 6.88 20.48 6.74
CA LYS A 201 6.63 20.35 5.29
C LYS A 201 5.55 19.35 4.96
N ILE A 202 5.20 18.47 5.89
CA ILE A 202 4.02 17.63 5.74
C ILE A 202 2.86 18.56 6.10
N ARG A 203 2.08 18.93 5.10
CA ARG A 203 0.86 19.75 5.28
C ARG A 203 -0.40 18.96 5.02
N THR A 204 -0.26 17.79 4.41
CA THR A 204 -1.37 16.92 4.06
C THR A 204 -0.97 15.50 4.39
N VAL A 205 -1.86 14.81 5.09
CA VAL A 205 -1.80 13.37 5.34
C VAL A 205 -3.06 12.77 4.71
N VAL A 206 -2.88 11.88 3.73
CA VAL A 206 -3.95 11.05 3.20
C VAL A 206 -3.95 9.75 3.98
N TYR A 207 -5.00 9.50 4.75
CA TYR A 207 -5.13 8.32 5.60
C TYR A 207 -6.08 7.32 4.96
N VAL A 208 -5.57 6.13 4.62
CA VAL A 208 -6.35 4.98 4.16
C VAL A 208 -6.65 4.08 5.36
N SER A 209 -7.92 3.71 5.56
CA SER A 209 -8.31 2.93 6.74
C SER A 209 -9.28 1.81 6.41
N CYS A 210 -8.91 0.58 6.80
CA CYS A 210 -9.81 -0.57 6.86
C CYS A 210 -10.58 -0.66 8.19
N ASN A 211 -10.36 0.26 9.14
CA ASN A 211 -11.03 0.33 10.44
C ASN A 211 -11.46 1.78 10.77
N PRO A 212 -12.39 2.37 9.99
CA PRO A 212 -12.72 3.80 10.07
C PRO A 212 -13.44 4.20 11.37
N THR A 213 -14.10 3.27 12.05
CA THR A 213 -14.81 3.53 13.31
C THR A 213 -13.98 3.19 14.56
N GLY A 214 -12.86 2.50 14.37
CA GLY A 214 -11.96 2.08 15.44
C GLY A 214 -10.71 2.93 15.51
N SER A 215 -9.59 2.37 15.07
CA SER A 215 -8.26 2.99 15.21
C SER A 215 -8.17 4.37 14.55
N PHE A 216 -8.82 4.55 13.39
CA PHE A 216 -8.81 5.84 12.69
C PHE A 216 -9.33 7.00 13.53
N VAL A 217 -10.39 6.80 14.34
CA VAL A 217 -10.95 7.88 15.17
C VAL A 217 -9.92 8.38 16.18
N GLY A 218 -9.18 7.46 16.79
CA GLY A 218 -8.09 7.79 17.71
C GLY A 218 -6.96 8.53 17.01
N ASP A 219 -6.52 8.02 15.87
CA ASP A 219 -5.42 8.61 15.09
C ASP A 219 -5.78 9.99 14.54
N ALA A 220 -6.99 10.17 14.00
CA ALA A 220 -7.51 11.44 13.55
C ALA A 220 -7.56 12.47 14.69
N GLY A 221 -8.00 12.07 15.89
CA GLY A 221 -7.97 12.93 17.07
C GLY A 221 -6.56 13.39 17.44
N LEU A 222 -5.54 12.54 17.24
CA LEU A 222 -4.15 12.88 17.48
C LEU A 222 -3.52 13.70 16.35
N LEU A 223 -3.89 13.46 15.10
CA LEU A 223 -3.39 14.16 13.91
C LEU A 223 -3.98 15.57 13.78
N CYS A 224 -5.29 15.73 14.00
CA CYS A 224 -6.02 16.98 13.85
C CYS A 224 -6.23 17.72 15.20
N GLY A 225 -5.79 17.15 16.31
CA GLY A 225 -5.89 17.78 17.63
C GLY A 225 -4.91 18.95 17.83
N PRO A 226 -5.23 19.91 18.71
CA PRO A 226 -4.36 21.06 18.99
C PRO A 226 -2.96 20.64 19.43
N PRO A 227 -1.93 21.50 19.26
CA PRO A 227 -0.58 21.21 19.72
C PRO A 227 -0.54 20.93 21.23
N THR A 228 0.21 19.91 21.64
CA THR A 228 0.44 19.56 23.05
C THR A 228 1.94 19.34 23.28
N LYS A 229 2.37 19.20 24.55
CA LYS A 229 3.75 18.81 24.87
C LYS A 229 4.19 17.49 24.23
N ARG A 230 3.24 16.56 24.01
CA ARG A 230 3.50 15.24 23.44
C ARG A 230 3.38 15.21 21.92
N TYR A 231 2.48 16.02 21.35
CA TYR A 231 2.23 16.13 19.92
C TYR A 231 2.38 17.58 19.49
N GLY A 232 3.59 17.94 19.08
CA GLY A 232 3.90 19.28 18.55
C GLY A 232 3.42 19.46 17.11
N GLY A 233 3.66 20.65 16.55
CA GLY A 233 3.29 20.98 15.18
C GLY A 233 1.81 21.30 14.99
N ALA A 234 1.50 21.95 13.87
CA ALA A 234 0.14 22.33 13.51
C ALA A 234 -0.73 21.07 13.29
N PRO A 235 -2.03 21.14 13.61
CA PRO A 235 -2.99 20.15 13.15
C PRO A 235 -3.01 20.04 11.62
N PHE A 236 -3.30 18.84 11.11
CA PHE A 236 -3.61 18.61 9.70
C PHE A 236 -5.06 18.98 9.38
#